data_AF-R1EWV0-F1
#
_entry.id   AF-R1EWV0-F1
#
_cell.length_a   1.000
_cell.length_b   1.000
_cell.length_c   1.000
_cell.angle_alpha   90.00
_cell.angle_beta   90.00
_cell.angle_gamma   90.00
#
_symmetry.space_group_name_H-M   'P 1'
#
loop_
_entity.id
_entity.type
_entity.pdbx_description
1 polymer ?
#
loop_
_entity_poly.entity_id
_entity_poly.type
_entity_poly.pdbx_seq_one_letter_code
_entity_poly.pdbx_strand_id
1 'polypeptide(L)' 'MPLVVPGINSTGNKTEEWTNQLVGKKIGDASDNITFAKKDLPEQHRIVKEGDVMTMDHNPDRLNVHVADDGTVRKVTHG' A
#
# COMPACT_ATOMS: atom_id res chain seq x y z
N MET A 1 9.36 27.16 -16.68
CA MET A 1 7.89 27.18 -16.53
C MET A 1 7.53 26.21 -15.41
N PRO A 2 7.10 26.65 -14.22
CA PRO A 2 6.72 25.72 -13.16
C PRO A 2 5.29 25.24 -13.41
N LEU A 3 5.15 23.95 -13.71
CA LEU A 3 3.83 23.30 -13.74
C LEU A 3 3.41 23.07 -12.29
N VAL A 4 2.75 24.06 -11.70
CA VAL A 4 1.99 23.86 -10.46
C VAL A 4 0.74 23.08 -10.82
N VAL A 5 0.69 21.80 -10.45
CA VAL A 5 -0.53 20.99 -10.48
C VAL A 5 -1.31 21.25 -9.18
N PRO A 6 -2.43 21.98 -9.21
CA PRO A 6 -3.24 22.22 -8.02
C PRO A 6 -4.22 21.06 -7.83
N GLY A 7 -4.31 20.51 -6.62
CA GLY A 7 -5.48 19.77 -6.17
C GLY A 7 -5.31 18.26 -6.03
N ILE A 8 -4.63 17.83 -4.96
CA ILE A 8 -4.94 16.55 -4.30
C ILE A 8 -5.48 16.92 -2.93
N ASN A 9 -6.78 17.16 -2.86
CA ASN A 9 -7.47 17.10 -1.58
C ASN A 9 -8.93 16.73 -1.84
N SER A 10 -9.42 15.74 -1.06
CA SER A 10 -10.83 15.36 -0.83
C SER A 10 -11.34 14.13 -1.61
N THR A 11 -11.24 12.96 -0.96
CA THR A 11 -12.23 11.86 -1.05
C THR A 11 -12.30 11.01 -2.33
N GLY A 12 -11.15 10.49 -2.80
CA GLY A 12 -11.09 9.41 -3.80
C GLY A 12 -9.70 9.42 -4.41
N ASN A 13 -8.79 8.51 -4.14
CA ASN A 13 -8.90 7.07 -3.97
C ASN A 13 -7.72 6.67 -3.04
N LYS A 14 -7.94 6.46 -1.72
CA LYS A 14 -6.84 6.15 -0.76
C LYS A 14 -5.92 5.03 -1.26
N THR A 15 -6.49 4.10 -2.02
CA THR A 15 -5.76 3.03 -2.72
C THR A 15 -4.66 3.57 -3.63
N GLU A 16 -4.90 4.62 -4.41
CA GLU A 16 -3.92 5.21 -5.33
C GLU A 16 -2.78 5.90 -4.59
N GLU A 17 -3.07 6.59 -3.49
CA GLU A 17 -2.03 7.20 -2.64
C GLU A 17 -1.09 6.12 -2.09
N TRP A 18 -1.64 5.04 -1.54
CA TRP A 18 -0.85 3.92 -1.05
C TRP A 18 -0.15 3.17 -2.19
N THR A 19 -0.77 3.05 -3.36
CA THR A 19 -0.15 2.45 -4.54
C THR A 19 1.09 3.22 -4.94
N ASN A 20 0.99 4.56 -5.05
CA ASN A 20 2.12 5.41 -5.41
C ASN A 20 3.24 5.39 -4.35
N GLN A 21 2.89 5.23 -3.08
CA GLN A 21 3.87 5.18 -1.99
C GLN A 21 4.56 3.83 -1.84
N LEU A 22 3.81 2.73 -1.98
CA LEU A 22 4.27 1.40 -1.63
C LEU A 22 4.79 0.61 -2.83
N VAL A 23 4.19 0.74 -4.01
CA VAL A 23 4.57 -0.09 -5.17
C VAL A 23 6.04 0.13 -5.53
N GLY A 24 6.76 -0.98 -5.67
CA GLY A 24 8.21 -0.97 -5.95
C GLY A 24 9.10 -0.84 -4.70
N LYS A 25 8.53 -0.58 -3.52
CA LYS A 25 9.26 -0.65 -2.24
C LYS A 25 9.10 -2.01 -1.58
N LYS A 26 9.96 -2.31 -0.60
CA LYS A 26 9.85 -3.50 0.26
C LYS A 26 9.18 -3.18 1.58
N ILE A 27 8.46 -4.14 2.16
CA ILE A 27 7.92 -3.98 3.51
C ILE A 27 8.92 -4.51 4.55
N GLY A 28 9.28 -3.67 5.52
CA GLY A 28 10.23 -4.00 6.58
C GLY A 28 9.85 -3.40 7.94
N ASP A 29 10.79 -3.44 8.89
CA ASP A 29 10.57 -2.89 10.25
C ASP A 29 10.91 -1.39 10.34
N ALA A 30 11.77 -0.89 9.44
CA ALA A 30 12.19 0.50 9.36
C ALA A 30 11.88 1.12 7.99
N SER A 31 11.73 2.44 7.98
CA SER A 31 11.38 3.25 6.81
C SER A 31 12.66 3.81 6.20
N ASP A 32 13.01 3.35 5.01
CA ASP A 32 14.19 3.76 4.25
C ASP A 32 13.79 4.22 2.84
N ASN A 33 14.77 4.59 2.02
CA ASN A 33 14.51 5.01 0.63
C ASN A 33 13.81 3.91 -0.20
N ILE A 34 14.15 2.64 0.07
CA ILE A 34 13.64 1.45 -0.64
C ILE A 34 12.69 0.58 0.20
N THR A 35 12.57 0.88 1.50
CA THR A 35 11.82 0.06 2.46
C THR A 35 10.75 0.90 3.15
N PHE A 36 9.56 0.37 3.29
CA PHE A 36 8.45 0.99 4.00
C PHE A 36 8.21 0.22 5.30
N ALA A 37 8.15 0.93 6.43
CA ALA A 37 7.97 0.27 7.72
C ALA A 37 6.53 -0.17 7.90
N LYS A 38 6.32 -1.36 8.47
CA LYS A 38 4.97 -1.86 8.81
C LYS A 38 4.20 -0.92 9.75
N LYS A 39 4.92 -0.21 10.63
CA LYS A 39 4.33 0.78 11.54
C LYS A 39 3.74 2.01 10.84
N ASP A 40 4.17 2.28 9.61
CA ASP A 40 3.72 3.43 8.82
C ASP A 40 2.48 3.06 7.97
N LEU A 41 2.08 1.78 7.96
CA LEU A 41 0.84 1.31 7.34
C LEU A 41 -0.36 1.69 8.21
N PRO A 42 -1.57 1.80 7.62
CA PRO A 42 -2.78 2.08 8.38
C PRO A 42 -3.07 0.99 9.40
N GLU A 43 -3.80 1.34 10.44
CA GLU A 43 -4.11 0.45 11.57
C GLU A 43 -4.76 -0.87 11.11
N GLN A 44 -5.66 -0.78 10.12
CA GLN A 44 -6.26 -1.92 9.44
C GLN A 44 -5.47 -2.23 8.17
N HIS A 45 -4.48 -3.12 8.26
CA HIS A 45 -3.74 -3.60 7.10
C HIS A 45 -3.50 -5.11 7.13
N ARG A 46 -3.33 -5.70 5.94
CA ARG A 46 -2.92 -7.09 5.77
C ARG A 46 -1.84 -7.16 4.71
N ILE A 47 -0.76 -7.86 5.01
CA ILE A 47 0.26 -8.21 4.02
C ILE A 47 -0.14 -9.55 3.41
N VAL A 48 -0.25 -9.60 2.09
CA VAL A 48 -0.62 -10.81 1.36
C VAL A 48 0.51 -11.18 0.43
N LYS A 49 1.00 -12.41 0.53
CA LYS A 49 2.02 -12.95 -0.35
C LYS A 49 1.41 -13.56 -1.60
N GLU A 50 2.21 -13.70 -2.66
CA GLU A 50 1.78 -14.48 -3.82
C GLU A 50 1.45 -15.93 -3.40
N GLY A 51 0.27 -16.40 -3.79
CA GLY A 51 -0.23 -17.73 -3.45
C GLY A 51 -0.93 -17.84 -2.08
N ASP A 52 -0.95 -16.80 -1.25
CA ASP A 52 -1.70 -16.83 -0.01
C ASP A 52 -3.21 -16.83 -0.28
N VAL A 53 -3.92 -17.74 0.39
CA VAL A 53 -5.38 -17.77 0.38
C VAL A 53 -5.93 -16.60 1.18
N MET A 54 -6.66 -15.72 0.49
CA MET A 54 -7.38 -14.61 1.10
C MET A 54 -8.80 -15.06 1.45
N THR A 55 -9.22 -14.74 2.67
CA THR A 55 -10.60 -14.88 3.13
C THR A 55 -11.45 -13.79 2.49
N MET A 56 -12.64 -14.14 1.98
CA MET A 56 -13.58 -13.21 1.34
C MET A 56 -14.33 -12.30 2.34
N ASP A 57 -13.69 -11.96 3.46
CA ASP A 57 -14.23 -11.02 4.43
C ASP A 57 -13.96 -9.60 3.96
N HIS A 58 -15.04 -8.86 3.68
CA HIS A 58 -14.99 -7.52 3.09
C HIS A 58 -14.90 -6.44 4.18
N ASN A 59 -13.73 -5.83 4.31
CA ASN A 59 -13.50 -4.68 5.17
C ASN A 59 -13.03 -3.49 4.33
N PRO A 60 -13.91 -2.50 4.04
CA PRO A 60 -13.59 -1.37 3.17
C PRO A 60 -12.47 -0.47 3.73
N ASP A 61 -12.24 -0.48 5.04
CA ASP A 61 -11.19 0.30 5.69
C ASP A 61 -9.84 -0.44 5.71
N ARG A 62 -9.79 -1.73 5.35
CA ARG A 62 -8.58 -2.54 5.36
C ARG A 62 -7.74 -2.32 4.10
N LEU A 63 -6.46 -2.03 4.30
CA LEU A 63 -5.45 -2.00 3.23
C LEU A 63 -4.82 -3.39 3.05
N ASN A 64 -5.04 -4.03 1.91
CA ASN A 64 -4.32 -5.24 1.52
C ASN A 64 -3.10 -4.87 0.66
N VAL A 65 -1.92 -5.21 1.15
CA VAL A 65 -0.63 -4.98 0.48
C VAL A 65 -0.14 -6.30 -0.09
N HIS A 66 -0.18 -6.43 -1.41
CA HIS A 66 0.26 -7.63 -2.13
C HIS A 66 1.75 -7.53 -2.40
N VAL A 67 2.51 -8.43 -1.80
CA VAL A 67 3.97 -8.51 -1.93
C VAL A 67 4.38 -9.77 -2.69
N ALA A 68 5.44 -9.67 -3.47
CA ALA A 68 6.10 -10.83 -4.07
C ALA A 68 6.92 -11.60 -3.02
N ASP A 69 7.44 -12.77 -3.40
CA ASP A 69 8.24 -13.64 -2.53
C ASP A 69 9.47 -12.95 -1.93
N ASP A 70 10.02 -11.96 -2.64
CA ASP A 70 11.18 -11.17 -2.22
C ASP A 70 10.82 -10.01 -1.27
N GLY A 71 9.53 -9.84 -0.95
CA GLY A 71 8.99 -8.77 -0.10
C GLY A 71 8.70 -7.46 -0.81
N THR A 72 8.85 -7.40 -2.15
CA THR A 72 8.54 -6.20 -2.94
C THR A 72 7.04 -6.04 -3.14
N VAL A 73 6.50 -4.85 -2.85
CA VAL A 73 5.09 -4.55 -3.08
C VAL A 73 4.80 -4.46 -4.56
N ARG A 74 3.87 -5.30 -5.02
CA ARG A 74 3.39 -5.37 -6.41
C ARG A 74 2.10 -4.59 -6.59
N LYS A 75 1.19 -4.68 -5.62
CA LYS A 75 -0.16 -4.13 -5.73
C LYS A 75 -0.72 -3.81 -4.36
N VAL A 76 -1.61 -2.82 -4.31
CA VAL A 76 -2.36 -2.47 -3.12
C VAL A 76 -3.85 -2.46 -3.45
N THR A 77 -4.70 -2.94 -2.55
CA THR A 77 -6.16 -2.98 -2.72
C THR A 77 -6.86 -2.70 -1.40
N HIS A 78 -7.98 -1.99 -1.40
CA HIS A 78 -8.88 -1.91 -0.24
C HIS A 78 -10.01 -2.93 -0.34
N GLY A 79 -10.44 -3.46 0.81
CA GLY A 79 -11.53 -4.43 0.91
C GLY A 79 -11.21 -5.58 1.84
#